data_AF-A0A3R0XBZ1-F1
#
_entry.id   AF-A0A3R0XBZ1-F1
#
_cell.length_a   1.000
_cell.length_b   1.000
_cell.length_c   1.000
_cell.angle_alpha   90.00
_cell.angle_beta   90.00
_cell.angle_gamma   90.00
#
_symmetry.space_group_name_H-M   'P 1'
#
loop_
_entity.id
_entity.type
_entity.pdbx_description
1 polymer ?
#
loop_
_entity_poly.entity_id
_entity_poly.type
_entity_poly.pdbx_seq_one_letter_code
_entity_poly.pdbx_strand_id
1 'polypeptide(L)'
;MFSRFFVRRPVFAWVIAILIMLAGILAIRTLPVAQYPDVAPPTIKISATYTGASAETLENSVTQVIEQQLTGLDNLLYFSSTSSSDGS
;
A
#
# COMPACT_ATOMS: atom_id res chain seq x y z
N MET A 1 -43.31 8.61 -15.05
CA MET A 1 -43.13 9.94 -15.72
C MET A 1 -41.73 10.13 -16.29
N PHE A 2 -40.65 9.76 -15.56
CA PHE A 2 -39.26 9.97 -16.00
C PHE A 2 -38.89 9.34 -17.36
N SER A 3 -39.29 8.09 -17.61
CA SER A 3 -39.02 7.37 -18.87
C SER A 3 -39.68 7.98 -20.11
N ARG A 4 -40.83 8.66 -19.98
CA ARG A 4 -41.52 9.32 -21.10
C ARG A 4 -40.73 10.49 -21.68
N PHE A 5 -39.88 11.15 -20.88
CA PHE A 5 -39.05 12.26 -21.33
C PHE A 5 -37.95 11.79 -22.29
N PHE A 6 -37.26 10.70 -21.94
CA PHE A 6 -36.20 10.10 -22.76
C PHE A 6 -36.74 9.48 -24.05
N VAL A 7 -37.93 8.85 -24.01
CA VAL A 7 -38.58 8.27 -25.20
C VAL A 7 -39.02 9.35 -26.20
N ARG A 8 -39.48 10.51 -25.73
CA ARG A 8 -39.99 11.58 -26.59
C ARG A 8 -38.89 12.50 -27.16
N ARG A 9 -37.69 12.47 -26.57
CA ARG A 9 -36.50 13.17 -27.07
C ARG A 9 -35.35 12.18 -27.29
N PRO A 10 -35.42 11.35 -28.36
CA PRO A 10 -34.45 10.29 -28.61
C PRO A 10 -33.01 10.80 -28.79
N VAL A 11 -32.84 11.99 -29.38
CA VAL A 11 -31.53 12.63 -29.54
C VAL A 11 -30.88 12.91 -28.17
N PHE A 12 -31.65 13.39 -27.20
CA PHE A 12 -31.13 13.70 -25.86
C PHE A 12 -30.71 12.43 -25.10
N ALA A 13 -31.51 11.36 -25.19
CA ALA A 13 -31.20 10.09 -24.56
C ALA A 13 -29.89 9.47 -25.09
N TRP A 14 -29.70 9.48 -26.41
CA TRP A 14 -28.48 8.97 -27.04
C TRP A 14 -27.23 9.81 -26.70
N VAL A 15 -27.36 11.14 -26.59
CA VAL A 15 -26.22 12.01 -26.21
C VAL A 15 -25.72 11.67 -24.80
N ILE A 16 -26.63 11.45 -23.85
CA ILE A 16 -26.25 11.05 -22.49
C ILE A 16 -25.59 9.67 -22.49
N ALA A 17 -26.12 8.71 -23.24
CA ALA A 17 -25.52 7.38 -23.35
C ALA A 17 -24.08 7.44 -23.89
N ILE A 18 -23.84 8.29 -24.90
CA ILE A 18 -22.49 8.51 -25.45
C ILE A 18 -21.58 9.18 -24.44
N LEU A 19 -22.06 10.17 -23.70
CA LEU A 19 -21.29 10.83 -22.64
C LEU A 19 -20.85 9.85 -21.55
N ILE A 20 -21.76 8.97 -21.12
CA ILE A 20 -21.47 7.94 -20.12
C ILE A 20 -20.46 6.93 -20.68
N MET A 21 -20.61 6.49 -21.94
CA MET A 21 -19.63 5.59 -22.56
C MET A 21 -18.24 6.23 -22.68
N LEU A 22 -18.16 7.50 -23.10
CA LEU A 22 -16.90 8.24 -23.20
C LEU A 22 -16.21 8.38 -21.83
N ALA A 23 -16.98 8.74 -20.79
CA ALA A 23 -16.48 8.80 -19.43
C ALA A 23 -16.00 7.43 -18.94
N GLY A 24 -16.73 6.36 -19.26
CA GLY A 24 -16.35 4.99 -18.94
C GLY A 24 -15.04 4.55 -19.62
N ILE A 25 -14.87 4.88 -20.90
CA ILE A 25 -13.62 4.58 -21.64
C ILE A 25 -12.44 5.33 -21.02
N LEU A 26 -12.63 6.60 -20.65
CA LEU A 26 -11.59 7.39 -20.00
C LEU A 26 -11.22 6.79 -18.65
N ALA A 27 -12.21 6.40 -17.84
CA ALA A 27 -12.01 5.76 -16.55
C ALA A 27 -11.18 4.46 -16.66
N ILE A 28 -11.50 3.59 -17.63
CA ILE A 28 -10.75 2.34 -17.86
C ILE A 28 -9.26 2.62 -18.13
N ARG A 29 -8.93 3.73 -18.82
CA ARG A 29 -7.54 4.10 -19.11
C ARG A 29 -6.83 4.73 -17.91
N THR A 30 -7.56 5.38 -17.01
CA THR A 30 -6.99 6.04 -15.82
C THR A 30 -6.93 5.15 -14.59
N LEU A 31 -7.70 4.06 -14.54
CA LEU A 31 -7.67 3.16 -13.40
C LEU A 31 -6.32 2.38 -13.36
N PRO A 32 -5.58 2.45 -12.25
CA PRO A 32 -4.40 1.63 -12.06
C PRO A 32 -4.80 0.16 -12.01
N VAL A 33 -4.19 -0.65 -12.86
CA VAL A 33 -4.39 -2.10 -12.87
C VAL A 33 -3.42 -2.73 -11.88
N ALA A 34 -3.95 -3.18 -10.74
CA ALA A 34 -3.20 -3.95 -9.75
C ALA A 34 -3.64 -5.43 -9.80
N GLN A 35 -2.70 -6.37 -9.76
CA GLN A 35 -3.01 -7.81 -9.78
C GLN A 35 -3.57 -8.31 -8.45
N TYR A 36 -3.25 -7.61 -7.36
CA TYR A 36 -3.77 -7.84 -6.03
C TYR A 36 -4.15 -6.48 -5.44
N PRO A 37 -5.24 -6.38 -4.65
CA PRO A 37 -5.46 -5.22 -3.81
C PRO A 37 -4.26 -5.06 -2.87
N ASP A 38 -3.94 -3.82 -2.50
CA ASP A 38 -2.85 -3.52 -1.58
C ASP A 38 -3.25 -3.96 -0.16
N VAL A 39 -3.12 -5.28 0.09
CA VAL A 39 -3.46 -5.96 1.35
C VAL A 39 -2.23 -6.29 2.18
N ALA A 40 -1.03 -6.00 1.64
CA ALA A 40 0.20 -6.19 2.36
C ALA A 40 0.39 -4.99 3.31
N PRO A 41 0.54 -5.21 4.63
CA PRO A 41 0.96 -4.15 5.53
C PRO A 41 2.29 -3.56 5.04
N PRO A 42 2.48 -2.23 5.02
CA PRO A 42 3.75 -1.64 4.65
C PRO A 42 4.83 -2.11 5.63
N THR A 43 5.87 -2.78 5.12
CA THR A 43 6.99 -3.24 5.96
C THR A 43 8.14 -2.24 5.88
N ILE A 44 8.69 -1.89 7.04
CA ILE A 44 9.89 -1.06 7.15
C ILE A 44 11.04 -2.00 7.48
N LYS A 45 12.07 -2.04 6.62
CA LYS A 45 13.29 -2.82 6.86
C LYS A 45 14.39 -1.92 7.41
N ILE A 46 14.88 -2.24 8.60
CA ILE A 46 16.04 -1.59 9.22
C ILE A 46 17.18 -2.60 9.18
N SER A 47 18.36 -2.18 8.72
CA SER A 47 19.55 -3.03 8.67
C SER A 47 20.70 -2.27 9.30
N ALA A 48 21.32 -2.88 10.31
CA ALA A 48 22.49 -2.35 10.99
C ALA A 48 23.57 -3.45 10.97
N THR A 49 24.79 -3.06 10.60
CA THR A 49 25.93 -3.98 10.48
C THR A 49 26.97 -3.54 11.50
N TYR A 50 27.42 -4.46 12.36
CA TYR A 50 28.49 -4.21 13.32
C TYR A 50 29.54 -5.32 13.25
N THR A 51 30.48 -5.12 12.34
CA THR A 51 31.53 -6.10 12.01
C THR A 51 32.50 -6.28 13.17
N GLY A 52 32.71 -7.53 13.61
CA GLY A 52 33.67 -7.86 14.67
C GLY A 52 33.11 -7.91 16.09
N ALA A 53 31.80 -7.79 16.28
CA ALA A 53 31.14 -8.02 17.56
C ALA A 53 30.52 -9.43 17.63
N SER A 54 30.49 -10.02 18.83
CA SER A 54 29.70 -11.22 19.07
C SER A 54 28.21 -10.92 18.90
N ALA A 55 27.42 -11.93 18.49
CA ALA A 55 25.98 -11.79 18.32
C ALA A 55 25.29 -11.20 19.57
N GLU A 56 25.74 -11.60 20.76
CA GLU A 56 25.25 -11.11 22.05
C GLU A 56 25.56 -9.61 22.28
N THR A 57 26.71 -9.11 21.82
CA THR A 57 27.05 -7.69 21.94
C THR A 57 26.24 -6.84 20.96
N LEU A 58 25.98 -7.36 19.76
CA LEU A 58 25.16 -6.72 18.73
C LEU A 58 23.70 -6.58 19.16
N GLU A 59 23.15 -7.65 19.73
CA GLU A 59 21.78 -7.68 20.26
C GLU A 59 21.57 -6.62 21.35
N ASN A 60 22.44 -6.62 22.37
CA ASN A 60 22.32 -5.71 23.51
C ASN A 60 22.59 -4.24 23.15
N SER A 61 23.49 -3.96 22.20
CA SER A 61 23.93 -2.57 21.93
C SER A 61 23.19 -1.89 20.78
N VAL A 62 22.72 -2.64 19.78
CA VAL A 62 22.16 -2.08 18.55
C VAL A 62 20.70 -2.52 18.40
N THR A 63 20.42 -3.82 18.47
CA THR A 63 19.07 -4.34 18.27
C THR A 63 18.11 -3.86 19.36
N GLN A 64 18.49 -3.98 20.63
CA GLN A 64 17.67 -3.56 21.77
C GLN A 64 17.36 -2.05 21.76
N VAL A 65 18.34 -1.22 21.38
CA VAL A 65 18.15 0.23 21.27
C VAL A 65 17.17 0.57 20.16
N ILE A 66 17.26 -0.11 19.00
CA ILE A 66 16.34 0.09 17.88
C ILE A 66 14.92 -0.33 18.27
N GLU A 67 14.75 -1.48 18.92
CA GLU A 67 13.44 -1.97 19.37
C GLU A 67 12.77 -1.04 20.37
N GLN A 68 13.52 -0.47 21.31
CA GLN A 68 13.01 0.47 22.30
C GLN A 68 12.56 1.79 21.66
N GLN A 69 13.17 2.21 20.55
CA GLN A 69 12.74 3.38 19.78
C GLN A 69 11.55 3.07 18.86
N LEU A 70 11.44 1.82 18.38
CA LEU A 70 10.35 1.38 17.51
C LEU A 70 9.05 1.10 18.27
N THR A 71 9.12 0.65 19.53
CA THR A 71 7.93 0.40 20.37
C THR A 71 7.09 1.64 20.66
N GLY A 72 7.60 2.84 20.37
CA GLY A 72 6.86 4.11 20.45
C GLY A 72 6.11 4.50 19.17
N LEU A 73 6.18 3.71 18.10
CA LEU A 73 5.50 4.01 16.84
C LEU A 73 4.06 3.46 16.86
N ASP A 74 3.09 4.36 16.74
CA ASP A 74 1.70 4.00 16.51
C ASP A 74 1.55 3.25 15.17
N ASN A 75 0.69 2.22 15.17
CA ASN A 75 0.35 1.38 14.01
C ASN A 75 1.37 0.29 13.61
N LEU A 76 2.30 -0.09 14.50
CA LEU A 76 3.12 -1.31 14.35
C LEU A 76 2.34 -2.55 14.79
N LEU A 77 2.13 -3.51 13.87
CA LEU A 77 1.51 -4.80 14.18
C LEU A 77 2.52 -5.80 14.76
N TYR A 78 3.65 -5.97 14.09
CA TYR A 78 4.73 -6.89 14.49
C TYR A 78 6.08 -6.39 13.94
N PHE A 79 7.15 -6.61 14.69
CA PHE A 79 8.53 -6.50 14.21
C PHE A 79 9.27 -7.81 14.53
N SER A 80 10.22 -8.20 13.68
CA SER A 80 11.06 -9.38 13.88
C SER A 80 12.51 -8.96 13.66
N SER A 81 13.33 -9.14 14.68
CA SER A 81 14.77 -8.84 14.64
C SER A 81 15.55 -10.16 14.59
N THR A 82 16.49 -10.27 13.66
CA THR A 82 17.42 -11.41 13.58
C THR A 82 18.83 -10.86 13.68
N SER A 83 19.64 -11.38 14.60
CA SER A 83 21.05 -11.00 14.77
C SER A 83 21.92 -12.22 14.49
N SER A 84 22.67 -12.25 13.39
CA SER A 84 23.61 -13.35 13.09
C SER A 84 25.03 -13.01 13.54
N SER A 85 25.82 -14.03 13.91
CA SER A 85 27.23 -13.87 14.33
C SER A 85 28.16 -13.37 13.22
N ASP A 86 27.61 -13.25 12.01
CA ASP A 86 28.31 -12.97 10.77
C ASP A 86 28.29 -11.45 10.47
N GLY A 87 27.64 -10.66 11.33
CA GLY A 87 27.60 -9.19 11.28
C GLY A 87 26.36 -8.58 10.63
N SER A 88 25.28 -9.34 10.44
CA SER A 88 24.01 -8.87 9.84
C SER A 88 22.77 -9.48 10.47
#